data_AF-A0A9W9QK25-F1
#
_entry.id   AF-A0A9W9QK25-F1
#
_cell.length_a   1.000
_cell.length_b   1.000
_cell.length_c   1.000
_cell.angle_alpha   90.00
_cell.angle_beta   90.00
_cell.angle_gamma   90.00
#
_symmetry.space_group_name_H-M   'P 1'
#
loop_
_entity.id
_entity.type
_entity.pdbx_description
1 polymer ?
#
loop_
_entity_poly.entity_id
_entity_poly.type
_entity_poly.pdbx_seq_one_letter_code
_entity_poly.pdbx_strand_id
1 'polypeptide(L)'
;MPKAKADKKGGKKENKNTQSHIRARLDYLHQAAVYLQNQSKQQDGENLSQAPHGAQLRQQRQSQSTSGTVHNKSKAEQSTPTSPETEGPLGNISRTCVLHLRDVAMKTQIRLPVTLKRTLCKRCATLLKPGVTSSHEIRNESRGGKKPWADVLIVRCLPCGAEKRFPQTEKRAKKLSERGKEKKTALSQNDIDMDLSPAVSKGEGNVHDQRDSNIVPETAL
;
A
#
# COMPACT_ATOMS: atom_id res chain seq x y z
N MET A 1 -1.42 49.47 -34.67
CA MET A 1 0.02 49.73 -34.36
C MET A 1 0.14 50.24 -32.92
N PRO A 2 1.26 49.97 -32.23
CA PRO A 2 1.40 49.11 -31.03
C PRO A 2 1.11 49.87 -29.71
N LYS A 3 1.02 49.23 -28.54
CA LYS A 3 2.18 48.88 -27.68
C LYS A 3 1.82 47.73 -26.73
N ALA A 4 2.53 46.61 -26.87
CA ALA A 4 2.67 45.59 -25.84
C ALA A 4 3.42 46.19 -24.65
N LYS A 5 2.88 46.04 -23.44
CA LYS A 5 3.64 46.25 -22.21
C LYS A 5 4.26 44.91 -21.82
N ALA A 6 5.60 44.89 -21.78
CA ALA A 6 6.37 43.77 -21.29
C ALA A 6 6.24 43.69 -19.77
N ASP A 7 5.61 42.64 -19.26
CA ASP A 7 5.64 42.33 -17.84
C ASP A 7 7.02 41.80 -17.44
N LYS A 8 7.74 42.66 -16.71
CA LYS A 8 9.01 42.36 -16.06
C LYS A 8 8.79 41.22 -15.06
N LYS A 9 9.27 40.02 -15.40
CA LYS A 9 9.33 38.86 -14.49
C LYS A 9 10.35 39.12 -13.39
N GLY A 10 9.96 39.89 -12.38
CA GLY A 10 10.73 40.13 -11.16
C GLY A 10 10.78 38.85 -10.32
N GLY A 11 11.84 38.06 -10.50
CA GLY A 11 12.18 36.96 -9.60
C GLY A 11 12.57 37.49 -8.23
N LYS A 12 11.58 37.80 -7.40
CA LYS A 12 11.78 38.23 -6.01
C LYS A 12 12.25 37.02 -5.18
N LYS A 13 13.57 36.82 -5.12
CA LYS A 13 14.23 35.96 -4.14
C LYS A 13 14.16 36.66 -2.78
N GLU A 14 13.03 36.58 -2.09
CA GLU A 14 12.94 37.18 -0.75
C GLU A 14 12.14 36.31 0.21
N ASN A 15 12.67 36.25 1.43
CA ASN A 15 12.30 35.43 2.59
C ASN A 15 12.78 33.98 2.54
N LYS A 16 14.10 33.79 2.64
CA LYS A 16 14.64 32.59 3.29
C LYS A 16 14.13 32.57 4.75
N ASN A 17 13.05 31.83 4.94
CA ASN A 17 13.08 30.71 5.85
C ASN A 17 12.88 30.97 7.36
N THR A 18 11.97 31.88 7.75
CA THR A 18 11.51 31.97 9.16
C THR A 18 10.91 30.65 9.67
N GLN A 19 10.46 29.77 8.76
CA GLN A 19 9.83 28.48 9.06
C GLN A 19 10.73 27.26 8.77
N SER A 20 12.05 27.44 8.67
CA SER A 20 12.99 26.34 8.37
C SER A 20 12.91 25.21 9.35
N HIS A 21 13.00 25.58 10.61
CA HIS A 21 13.11 24.66 11.73
C HIS A 21 11.81 23.87 11.87
N ILE A 22 10.66 24.49 11.56
CA ILE A 22 9.37 23.80 11.57
C ILE A 22 9.28 22.78 10.43
N ARG A 23 9.69 23.16 9.21
CA ARG A 23 9.74 22.22 8.08
C ARG A 23 10.68 21.05 8.37
N ALA A 24 11.89 21.34 8.86
CA ALA A 24 12.85 20.33 9.28
C ALA A 24 12.28 19.40 10.38
N ARG A 25 11.53 19.95 11.35
CA ARG A 25 10.84 19.16 12.38
C ARG A 25 9.77 18.25 11.79
N LEU A 26 8.96 18.74 10.85
CA LEU A 26 7.94 17.93 10.17
C LEU A 26 8.58 16.78 9.38
N ASP A 27 9.67 17.06 8.67
CA ASP A 27 10.41 16.05 7.91
C ASP A 27 11.05 15.01 8.83
N TYR A 28 11.67 15.44 9.92
CA TYR A 28 12.24 14.55 10.94
C TYR A 28 11.17 13.64 11.56
N LEU A 29 10.01 14.18 11.95
CA LEU A 29 8.91 13.39 12.52
C LEU A 29 8.39 12.34 11.53
N HIS A 30 8.33 12.69 10.24
CA HIS A 30 7.94 11.74 9.20
C HIS A 30 8.99 10.63 9.03
N GLN A 31 10.27 10.99 8.94
CA GLN A 31 11.38 10.03 8.79
C GLN A 31 11.46 9.08 9.99
N ALA A 32 11.33 9.62 11.21
CA ALA A 32 11.30 8.83 12.44
C ALA A 32 10.12 7.84 12.44
N ALA A 33 8.92 8.29 12.06
CA ALA A 33 7.75 7.42 11.98
C ALA A 33 7.96 6.24 11.00
N VAL A 34 8.55 6.53 9.82
CA VAL A 34 8.85 5.51 8.80
C VAL A 34 9.89 4.52 9.31
N TYR A 35 10.94 5.01 9.94
CA TYR A 35 12.00 4.18 10.51
C TYR A 35 11.46 3.21 11.57
N LEU A 36 10.71 3.73 12.54
CA LEU A 36 10.12 2.94 13.63
C LEU A 36 9.14 1.87 13.11
N GLN A 37 8.35 2.19 12.09
CA GLN A 37 7.42 1.23 11.48
C GLN A 37 8.13 0.16 10.64
N ASN A 38 9.32 0.45 10.11
CA ASN A 38 10.12 -0.57 9.43
C ASN A 38 10.83 -1.48 10.44
N GLN A 39 11.32 -0.93 11.54
CA GLN A 39 11.94 -1.71 12.61
C GLN A 39 10.98 -2.66 13.30
N SER A 40 9.73 -2.24 13.55
CA SER A 40 8.73 -3.12 14.19
C SER A 40 8.54 -4.43 13.42
N LYS A 41 8.69 -4.41 12.09
CA LYS A 41 8.55 -5.59 11.23
C LYS A 41 9.73 -6.55 11.28
N GLN A 42 10.92 -6.03 11.57
CA GLN A 42 12.11 -6.88 11.68
C GLN A 42 11.99 -7.77 12.94
N GLN A 43 11.43 -7.23 14.02
CA GLN A 43 11.24 -7.97 15.27
C GLN A 43 10.22 -9.13 15.14
N ASP A 44 9.17 -8.97 14.33
CA ASP A 44 8.20 -10.04 14.10
C ASP A 44 8.78 -11.21 13.28
N GLY A 45 9.82 -10.96 12.46
CA GLY A 45 10.48 -11.96 11.62
C GLY A 45 11.62 -12.73 12.30
N GLU A 46 12.24 -12.17 13.34
CA GLU A 46 13.41 -12.75 14.02
C GLU A 46 13.04 -13.71 15.17
N ASN A 47 11.76 -13.84 15.52
CA ASN A 47 11.30 -14.70 16.62
C ASN A 47 11.05 -16.17 16.23
N LEU A 48 11.08 -16.51 14.93
CA LEU A 48 10.85 -17.90 14.45
C LEU A 48 12.14 -18.74 14.30
N SER A 49 13.30 -18.24 14.74
CA SER A 49 14.55 -19.01 14.66
C SER A 49 15.52 -18.71 15.81
N GLN A 50 15.14 -18.98 17.06
CA GLN A 50 16.12 -19.14 18.15
C GLN A 50 15.72 -20.32 19.05
N ALA A 51 16.41 -21.45 18.86
CA ALA A 51 16.51 -22.50 19.87
C ALA A 51 17.27 -21.97 21.10
N PRO A 52 16.94 -22.37 22.34
CA PRO A 52 17.55 -21.81 23.53
C PRO A 52 18.84 -22.55 23.87
N HIS A 53 19.99 -21.91 23.76
CA HIS A 53 21.21 -22.32 24.45
C HIS A 53 22.04 -21.09 24.83
N GLY A 54 22.27 -20.92 26.14
CA GLY A 54 23.47 -20.23 26.65
C GLY A 54 23.31 -18.78 27.16
N ALA A 55 22.90 -18.67 28.43
CA ALA A 55 23.45 -17.81 29.50
C ALA A 55 24.00 -16.38 29.21
N GLN A 56 23.51 -15.36 29.93
CA GLN A 56 24.16 -14.81 31.14
C GLN A 56 23.48 -13.53 31.70
N LEU A 57 23.36 -13.53 33.04
CA LEU A 57 23.20 -12.45 34.01
C LEU A 57 22.14 -11.35 33.77
N ARG A 58 20.99 -11.51 34.43
CA ARG A 58 20.07 -10.40 34.76
C ARG A 58 20.14 -10.14 36.27
N GLN A 59 20.99 -9.20 36.67
CA GLN A 59 21.11 -8.75 38.06
C GLN A 59 19.93 -7.84 38.43
N GLN A 60 19.23 -8.28 39.49
CA GLN A 60 18.31 -7.56 40.37
C GLN A 60 18.09 -6.05 40.11
N ARG A 61 16.83 -5.68 39.86
CA ARG A 61 16.30 -4.39 40.32
C ARG A 61 15.21 -4.64 41.36
N GLN A 62 15.50 -4.15 42.55
CA GLN A 62 14.68 -4.21 43.75
C GLN A 62 13.38 -3.43 43.52
N SER A 63 12.27 -4.08 43.81
CA SER A 63 10.96 -3.49 44.00
C SER A 63 10.91 -2.83 45.38
N GLN A 64 10.68 -1.51 45.40
CA GLN A 64 10.19 -0.82 46.59
C GLN A 64 8.80 -0.26 46.29
N SER A 65 7.91 -0.69 47.17
CA SER A 65 6.49 -0.46 47.29
C SER A 65 6.19 0.95 47.77
N THR A 66 5.20 1.60 47.17
CA THR A 66 4.45 2.67 47.83
C THR A 66 2.97 2.34 47.76
N SER A 67 2.46 1.94 48.91
CA SER A 67 1.04 1.75 49.21
C SER A 67 0.28 3.07 49.16
N GLY A 68 -0.95 3.04 48.65
CA GLY A 68 -1.93 4.13 48.66
C GLY A 68 -3.19 3.71 47.90
N THR A 69 -4.06 2.89 48.49
CA THR A 69 -5.26 3.27 49.28
C THR A 69 -6.54 3.38 48.43
N VAL A 70 -7.54 2.61 48.89
CA VAL A 70 -9.02 2.64 48.72
C VAL A 70 -9.71 2.32 47.39
N HIS A 71 -10.24 1.09 47.36
CA HIS A 71 -11.62 0.68 47.07
C HIS A 71 -12.56 1.71 46.43
N ASN A 72 -13.06 1.38 45.23
CA ASN A 72 -14.47 1.61 44.91
C ASN A 72 -15.06 0.45 44.10
N LYS A 73 -16.31 0.17 44.44
CA LYS A 73 -17.08 -1.06 44.28
C LYS A 73 -17.52 -1.31 42.83
N SER A 74 -17.35 -2.55 42.37
CA SER A 74 -17.77 -3.08 41.08
C SER A 74 -19.30 -3.17 40.97
N LYS A 75 -19.83 -2.72 39.83
CA LYS A 75 -21.12 -3.16 39.28
C LYS A 75 -20.88 -3.69 37.86
N ALA A 76 -21.64 -4.73 37.54
CA ALA A 76 -21.39 -5.78 36.57
C ALA A 76 -21.56 -5.43 35.08
N GLU A 77 -21.33 -6.49 34.27
CA GLU A 77 -21.82 -6.76 32.90
C GLU A 77 -20.88 -6.31 31.76
N GLN A 78 -20.08 -7.19 31.13
CA GLN A 78 -20.34 -8.37 30.26
C GLN A 78 -20.36 -8.01 28.75
N SER A 79 -19.32 -8.49 28.03
CA SER A 79 -19.31 -8.89 26.59
C SER A 79 -19.40 -7.75 25.53
N THR A 80 -18.65 -7.64 24.41
CA THR A 80 -17.95 -8.51 23.43
C THR A 80 -17.01 -7.60 22.56
N PRO A 81 -16.50 -7.99 21.36
CA PRO A 81 -15.28 -8.75 21.05
C PRO A 81 -14.24 -7.91 20.24
N THR A 82 -13.22 -8.59 19.71
CA THR A 82 -12.23 -8.17 18.71
C THR A 82 -10.88 -7.72 19.29
N SER A 83 -9.91 -8.61 19.16
CA SER A 83 -8.51 -8.45 19.53
C SER A 83 -7.87 -7.19 18.93
N PRO A 84 -7.06 -6.43 19.66
CA PRO A 84 -5.87 -5.83 19.10
C PRO A 84 -4.79 -6.91 19.18
N GLU A 85 -4.58 -7.66 18.10
CA GLU A 85 -3.34 -8.43 17.98
C GLU A 85 -2.17 -7.45 18.07
N THR A 86 -1.48 -7.55 19.20
CA THR A 86 -0.12 -7.14 19.54
C THR A 86 0.55 -6.17 18.56
N GLU A 87 0.16 -4.90 18.63
CA GLU A 87 1.00 -3.83 18.09
C GLU A 87 2.20 -3.70 19.04
N GLY A 88 3.36 -4.22 18.62
CA GLY A 88 4.60 -4.12 19.39
C GLY A 88 4.87 -2.67 19.83
N PRO A 89 5.60 -2.46 20.95
CA PRO A 89 5.81 -1.14 21.54
C PRO A 89 6.26 -0.06 20.54
N LEU A 90 7.03 -0.44 19.51
CA LEU A 90 7.54 0.43 18.45
C LEU A 90 6.46 0.93 17.47
N GLY A 91 5.43 0.12 17.19
CA GLY A 91 4.31 0.51 16.31
C GLY A 91 3.51 1.68 16.89
N ASN A 92 3.41 1.73 18.22
CA ASN A 92 2.76 2.82 18.94
C ASN A 92 3.56 4.13 18.82
N ILE A 93 4.90 4.08 18.87
CA ILE A 93 5.75 5.26 18.75
C ILE A 93 5.66 5.85 17.34
N SER A 94 5.62 5.02 16.30
CA SER A 94 5.43 5.50 14.91
C SER A 94 4.15 6.34 14.76
N ARG A 95 3.02 5.86 15.32
CA ARG A 95 1.74 6.60 15.31
C ARG A 95 1.85 7.91 16.07
N THR A 96 2.52 7.92 17.23
CA THR A 96 2.77 9.14 18.03
C THR A 96 3.58 10.18 17.25
N CYS A 97 4.62 9.78 16.51
CA CYS A 97 5.36 10.69 15.65
C CYS A 97 4.47 11.34 14.58
N VAL A 98 3.55 10.58 13.98
CA VAL A 98 2.60 11.11 12.98
C VAL A 98 1.56 12.04 13.62
N LEU A 99 1.08 11.75 14.83
CA LEU A 99 0.21 12.66 15.58
C LEU A 99 0.91 14.00 15.82
N HIS A 100 2.14 13.97 16.33
CA HIS A 100 2.94 15.19 16.52
C HIS A 100 3.19 15.93 15.21
N LEU A 101 3.42 15.22 14.09
CA LEU A 101 3.57 15.85 12.79
C LEU A 101 2.31 16.64 12.41
N ARG A 102 1.11 16.07 12.62
CA ARG A 102 -0.16 16.75 12.34
C ARG A 102 -0.38 17.93 13.27
N ASP A 103 -0.09 17.76 14.55
CA ASP A 103 -0.26 18.81 15.55
C ASP A 103 0.65 20.00 15.25
N VAL A 104 1.92 19.75 14.93
CA VAL A 104 2.86 20.80 14.52
C VAL A 104 2.37 21.49 13.26
N ALA A 105 1.92 20.74 12.24
CA ALA A 105 1.41 21.34 11.01
C ALA A 105 0.16 22.20 11.24
N MET A 106 -0.79 21.73 12.06
CA MET A 106 -1.99 22.46 12.43
C MET A 106 -1.66 23.73 13.24
N LYS A 107 -0.86 23.60 14.31
CA LYS A 107 -0.47 24.72 15.19
C LYS A 107 0.31 25.81 14.46
N THR A 108 1.14 25.42 13.50
CA THR A 108 1.97 26.35 12.73
C THR A 108 1.32 26.79 11.42
N GLN A 109 0.09 26.34 11.16
CA GLN A 109 -0.67 26.60 9.93
C GLN A 109 0.07 26.22 8.64
N ILE A 110 0.97 25.23 8.72
CA ILE A 110 1.72 24.72 7.56
C ILE A 110 0.88 23.67 6.83
N ARG A 111 0.70 23.88 5.53
CA ARG A 111 0.08 22.88 4.66
C ARG A 111 1.02 21.71 4.41
N LEU A 112 0.65 20.53 4.90
CA LEU A 112 1.38 19.30 4.59
C LEU A 112 1.30 18.96 3.09
N PRO A 113 2.40 18.46 2.50
CA PRO A 113 2.41 18.04 1.10
C PRO A 113 1.42 16.90 0.87
N VAL A 114 0.83 16.86 -0.32
CA VAL A 114 -0.22 15.88 -0.67
C VAL A 114 0.32 14.45 -0.61
N THR A 115 1.56 14.23 -1.07
CA THR A 115 2.25 12.94 -1.02
C THR A 115 2.29 12.39 0.41
N LEU A 116 2.69 13.21 1.37
CA LEU A 116 2.73 12.85 2.78
C LEU A 116 1.32 12.66 3.36
N LYS A 117 0.35 13.52 3.03
CA LYS A 117 -1.04 13.30 3.49
C LYS A 117 -1.64 12.01 2.96
N ARG A 118 -1.22 11.52 1.79
CA ARG A 118 -1.69 10.25 1.22
C ARG A 118 -1.17 9.06 2.02
N THR A 119 0.06 9.10 2.50
CA THR A 119 0.70 8.00 3.25
C THR A 119 0.23 7.87 4.71
N LEU A 120 -0.58 8.78 5.26
CA LEU A 120 -0.93 8.75 6.70
C LEU A 120 -2.42 8.51 6.98
N CYS A 121 -2.81 7.52 7.77
CA CYS A 121 -4.22 7.24 8.09
C CYS A 121 -4.92 8.43 8.76
N LYS A 122 -6.04 8.92 8.19
CA LYS A 122 -6.75 10.10 8.71
C LYS A 122 -7.26 9.94 10.15
N ARG A 123 -7.51 8.71 10.62
CA ARG A 123 -8.11 8.41 11.92
C ARG A 123 -7.05 8.10 12.99
N CYS A 124 -6.32 6.99 12.83
CA CYS A 124 -5.38 6.48 13.84
C CYS A 124 -3.92 6.87 13.62
N ALA A 125 -3.62 7.71 12.62
CA ALA A 125 -2.27 8.19 12.31
C ALA A 125 -1.22 7.12 11.90
N THR A 126 -1.61 5.87 11.65
CA THR A 126 -0.72 4.84 11.08
C THR A 126 -0.20 5.22 9.68
N LEU A 127 1.08 4.94 9.36
CA LEU A 127 1.54 5.04 7.97
C LEU A 127 0.96 3.91 7.14
N LEU A 128 0.35 4.25 6.02
CA LEU A 128 -0.27 3.38 5.05
C LEU A 128 0.80 2.86 4.09
N LYS A 129 1.24 1.62 4.30
CA LYS A 129 2.12 0.88 3.40
C LYS A 129 1.28 -0.23 2.74
N PRO A 130 1.17 -0.24 1.40
CA PRO A 130 0.40 -1.25 0.67
C PRO A 130 0.84 -2.66 1.07
N GLY A 131 -0.14 -3.54 1.30
CA GLY A 131 0.10 -4.94 1.63
C GLY A 131 0.58 -5.20 3.07
N VAL A 132 0.80 -4.16 3.88
CA VAL A 132 1.21 -4.37 5.28
C VAL A 132 0.30 -3.69 6.28
N THR A 133 0.09 -2.38 6.15
CA THR A 133 -0.79 -1.62 7.07
C THR A 133 -2.02 -1.06 6.35
N SER A 134 -2.07 -1.21 5.03
CA SER A 134 -3.19 -0.80 4.21
C SER A 134 -3.44 -1.74 3.04
N SER A 135 -4.72 -1.98 2.74
CA SER A 135 -5.15 -2.62 1.50
C SER A 135 -5.52 -1.56 0.46
N HIS A 136 -5.21 -1.86 -0.80
CA HIS A 136 -5.45 -0.99 -1.95
C HIS A 136 -6.36 -1.73 -2.92
N GLU A 137 -7.49 -1.13 -3.27
CA GLU A 137 -8.47 -1.72 -4.18
C GLU A 137 -9.00 -0.63 -5.11
N ILE A 138 -9.17 -0.93 -6.40
CA ILE A 138 -9.83 -0.04 -7.35
C ILE A 138 -11.30 -0.43 -7.40
N ARG A 139 -12.20 0.48 -7.01
CA ARG A 139 -13.64 0.30 -7.15
C ARG A 139 -14.19 1.29 -8.17
N ASN A 140 -15.09 0.80 -9.03
CA ASN A 140 -15.83 1.62 -9.97
C ASN A 140 -17.34 1.52 -9.65
N GLU A 141 -17.83 2.47 -8.85
CA GLU A 141 -19.23 2.57 -8.44
C GLU A 141 -20.13 3.21 -9.52
N SER A 142 -19.62 3.40 -10.76
CA SER A 142 -20.48 3.84 -11.86
C SER A 142 -21.48 2.74 -12.25
N ARG A 143 -22.61 3.11 -12.88
CA ARG A 143 -23.73 2.23 -13.29
C ARG A 143 -23.28 0.92 -13.97
N GLY A 144 -22.89 -0.09 -13.19
CA GLY A 144 -22.28 -1.34 -13.65
C GLY A 144 -20.86 -1.20 -14.25
N GLY A 145 -20.03 -0.27 -13.77
CA GLY A 145 -18.65 -0.11 -14.26
C GLY A 145 -18.51 0.51 -15.65
N LYS A 146 -19.60 0.98 -16.26
CA LYS A 146 -19.65 1.46 -17.65
C LYS A 146 -18.82 2.72 -17.92
N LYS A 147 -18.44 3.48 -16.89
CA LYS A 147 -17.63 4.70 -17.03
C LYS A 147 -16.18 4.40 -16.63
N PRO A 148 -15.25 4.17 -17.59
CA PRO A 148 -13.85 3.84 -17.26
C PRO A 148 -13.08 4.99 -16.61
N TRP A 149 -13.59 6.23 -16.65
CA TRP A 149 -13.00 7.39 -15.97
C TRP A 149 -13.50 7.58 -14.53
N ALA A 150 -14.37 6.68 -14.04
CA ALA A 150 -14.95 6.74 -12.70
C ALA A 150 -14.25 5.79 -11.72
N ASP A 151 -13.09 5.25 -12.09
CA ASP A 151 -12.27 4.41 -11.21
C ASP A 151 -11.78 5.22 -9.99
N VAL A 152 -11.93 4.64 -8.80
CA VAL A 152 -11.49 5.24 -7.54
C VAL A 152 -10.60 4.23 -6.81
N LEU A 153 -9.36 4.63 -6.52
CA LEU A 153 -8.48 3.86 -5.65
C LEU A 153 -8.90 4.08 -4.20
N ILE A 154 -9.35 3.01 -3.56
CA ILE A 154 -9.68 2.97 -2.14
C ILE A 154 -8.49 2.40 -1.39
N VAL A 155 -7.95 3.20 -0.48
CA VAL A 155 -6.90 2.79 0.46
C VAL A 155 -7.54 2.62 1.82
N ARG A 156 -7.67 1.38 2.28
CA ARG A 156 -8.23 1.03 3.60
C ARG A 156 -7.09 0.78 4.58
N CYS A 157 -7.15 1.43 5.73
CA CYS A 157 -6.25 1.19 6.85
C CYS A 157 -6.63 -0.13 7.54
N LEU A 158 -5.69 -1.07 7.68
CA LEU A 158 -5.97 -2.36 8.32
C LEU A 158 -6.20 -2.21 9.85
N PRO A 159 -5.40 -1.40 10.60
CA PRO A 159 -5.61 -1.27 12.04
C PRO A 159 -6.92 -0.62 12.50
N CYS A 160 -7.49 0.32 11.75
CA CYS A 160 -8.70 1.05 12.18
C CYS A 160 -9.87 1.03 11.18
N GLY A 161 -9.70 0.37 10.04
CA GLY A 161 -10.71 0.27 8.98
C GLY A 161 -10.99 1.57 8.20
N ALA A 162 -10.35 2.70 8.52
CA ALA A 162 -10.64 3.96 7.86
C ALA A 162 -10.23 3.94 6.38
N GLU A 163 -11.15 4.40 5.52
CA GLU A 163 -10.93 4.44 4.07
C GLU A 163 -10.59 5.84 3.56
N LYS A 164 -9.64 5.89 2.63
CA LYS A 164 -9.35 7.05 1.78
C LYS A 164 -9.67 6.72 0.34
N ARG A 165 -10.28 7.66 -0.37
CA ARG A 165 -10.69 7.51 -1.76
C ARG A 165 -9.88 8.47 -2.63
N PHE A 166 -9.23 7.94 -3.67
CA PHE A 166 -8.43 8.69 -4.62
C PHE A 166 -8.97 8.48 -6.03
N PRO A 167 -9.69 9.46 -6.59
CA PRO A 167 -10.18 9.39 -7.96
C PRO A 167 -9.03 9.22 -8.95
N GLN A 168 -9.14 8.24 -9.86
CA GLN A 168 -8.16 7.99 -10.91
C GLN A 168 -8.46 8.87 -12.12
N THR A 169 -8.11 10.16 -12.02
CA THR A 169 -8.44 11.17 -13.04
C THR A 169 -7.58 11.10 -14.29
N GLU A 170 -6.56 10.24 -14.35
CA GLU A 170 -5.71 10.07 -15.53
C GLU A 170 -6.54 9.74 -16.78
N LYS A 171 -7.53 8.85 -16.63
CA LYS A 171 -8.47 8.50 -17.70
C LYS A 171 -9.51 9.61 -17.98
N ARG A 172 -9.72 10.54 -17.04
CA ARG A 172 -10.65 11.68 -17.18
C ARG A 172 -10.04 12.83 -17.99
N ALA A 173 -8.73 13.05 -17.86
CA ALA A 173 -8.03 14.17 -18.50
C ALA A 173 -7.81 13.98 -20.02
N LYS A 174 -7.92 12.74 -20.53
CA LYS A 174 -7.80 12.45 -21.96
C LYS A 174 -8.90 13.18 -22.75
N LYS A 175 -8.50 13.90 -23.81
CA LYS A 175 -9.46 14.60 -24.68
C LYS A 175 -10.45 13.61 -25.27
N LEU A 176 -11.68 14.04 -25.53
CA LEU A 176 -12.73 13.20 -26.13
C LEU A 176 -12.26 12.58 -27.46
N SER A 177 -11.45 13.33 -28.22
CA SER A 177 -10.81 12.91 -29.47
C SER A 177 -9.80 11.77 -29.30
N GLU A 178 -9.06 11.73 -28.18
CA GLU A 178 -8.09 10.67 -27.87
C GLU A 178 -8.81 9.39 -27.42
N ARG A 179 -9.90 9.54 -26.66
CA ARG A 179 -10.78 8.42 -26.28
C ARG A 179 -11.43 7.72 -27.48
N GLY A 180 -11.72 8.47 -28.54
CA GLY A 180 -12.22 7.91 -29.80
C GLY A 180 -11.17 7.11 -30.57
N LYS A 181 -9.90 7.52 -30.51
CA LYS A 181 -8.78 6.81 -31.14
C LYS A 181 -8.47 5.49 -30.42
N GLU A 182 -8.41 5.51 -29.08
CA GLU A 182 -8.16 4.29 -28.28
C GLU A 182 -9.26 3.24 -28.47
N LYS A 183 -10.53 3.65 -28.63
CA LYS A 183 -11.61 2.70 -28.99
C LYS A 183 -11.42 2.09 -30.38
N LYS A 184 -10.98 2.88 -31.37
CA LYS A 184 -10.73 2.37 -32.73
C LYS A 184 -9.52 1.42 -32.76
N THR A 185 -8.45 1.77 -32.04
CA THR A 185 -7.26 0.92 -31.90
C THR A 185 -7.58 -0.36 -31.13
N ALA A 186 -8.37 -0.29 -30.05
CA ALA A 186 -8.79 -1.48 -29.31
C ALA A 186 -9.72 -2.39 -30.13
N LEU A 187 -10.57 -1.86 -31.01
CA LEU A 187 -11.33 -2.71 -31.96
C LEU A 187 -10.40 -3.36 -32.99
N SER A 188 -9.52 -2.59 -33.65
CA SER A 188 -8.62 -3.14 -34.68
C SER A 188 -7.62 -4.16 -34.16
N GLN A 189 -7.29 -4.14 -32.87
CA GLN A 189 -6.35 -5.08 -32.27
C GLN A 189 -7.00 -6.42 -31.91
N ASN A 190 -8.31 -6.41 -31.60
CA ASN A 190 -9.09 -7.65 -31.44
C ASN A 190 -9.35 -8.36 -32.79
N ASP A 191 -9.32 -7.63 -33.91
CA ASP A 191 -9.47 -8.21 -35.25
C ASP A 191 -8.19 -8.91 -35.75
N ILE A 192 -7.03 -8.67 -35.14
CA ILE A 192 -5.73 -9.27 -35.53
C ILE A 192 -5.47 -10.60 -34.80
N ASP A 193 -5.94 -10.75 -33.56
CA ASP A 193 -5.73 -11.97 -32.75
C ASP A 193 -6.65 -13.16 -33.14
N MET A 194 -7.50 -13.00 -34.16
CA MET A 194 -8.35 -14.08 -34.71
C MET A 194 -7.76 -14.77 -35.96
N ASP A 195 -6.53 -14.43 -36.37
CA ASP A 195 -5.89 -14.99 -37.59
C ASP A 195 -4.57 -15.75 -37.32
N LEU A 196 -4.24 -16.05 -36.06
CA LEU A 196 -3.22 -17.05 -35.72
C LEU A 196 -3.81 -18.24 -34.98
N SER A 197 -4.59 -19.04 -35.71
CA SER A 197 -4.73 -20.47 -35.42
C SER A 197 -3.53 -21.20 -36.05
N PRO A 198 -2.78 -22.05 -35.32
CA PRO A 198 -1.74 -22.85 -35.95
C PRO A 198 -2.40 -23.91 -36.83
N ALA A 199 -2.18 -23.80 -38.14
CA ALA A 199 -2.66 -24.75 -39.13
C ALA A 199 -2.11 -26.15 -38.82
N VAL A 200 -3.03 -27.07 -38.49
CA VAL A 200 -2.80 -28.51 -38.50
C VAL A 200 -2.58 -28.94 -39.95
N SER A 201 -1.33 -29.20 -40.34
CA SER A 201 -0.99 -29.79 -41.63
C SER A 201 -1.04 -31.32 -41.53
N LYS A 202 -2.10 -31.90 -42.09
CA LYS A 202 -2.17 -33.32 -42.48
C LYS A 202 -1.39 -33.50 -43.79
N GLY A 203 -0.53 -34.52 -43.86
CA GLY A 203 0.10 -35.00 -45.08
C GLY A 203 0.26 -36.51 -45.01
N GLU A 204 -0.36 -37.23 -45.95
CA GLU A 204 -0.52 -38.69 -46.00
C GLU A 204 0.62 -39.38 -46.80
N GLY A 205 1.07 -40.56 -46.30
CA GLY A 205 1.44 -41.79 -47.02
C GLY A 205 2.59 -41.85 -48.05
N ASN A 206 3.58 -42.74 -47.87
CA ASN A 206 3.56 -44.15 -48.33
C ASN A 206 4.97 -44.85 -48.35
N VAL A 207 5.02 -46.05 -47.77
CA VAL A 207 5.80 -47.31 -48.03
C VAL A 207 7.27 -47.29 -48.52
N HIS A 208 8.16 -47.96 -47.77
CA HIS A 208 9.05 -49.03 -48.29
C HIS A 208 9.60 -49.96 -47.17
N ASP A 209 9.13 -51.20 -47.19
CA ASP A 209 9.82 -52.50 -47.00
C ASP A 209 11.18 -52.59 -46.25
N GLN A 210 11.26 -53.38 -45.16
CA GLN A 210 11.93 -54.70 -45.16
C GLN A 210 12.13 -55.33 -43.75
N ARG A 211 11.68 -56.59 -43.69
CA ARG A 211 12.25 -57.79 -43.02
C ARG A 211 12.12 -58.02 -41.51
N ASP A 212 11.38 -59.09 -41.26
CA ASP A 212 11.76 -60.31 -40.54
C ASP A 212 12.20 -60.18 -39.08
N SER A 213 11.38 -60.71 -38.18
CA SER A 213 11.59 -62.09 -37.73
C SER A 213 10.49 -62.55 -36.76
N ASN A 214 10.04 -63.76 -37.03
CA ASN A 214 9.12 -64.58 -36.24
C ASN A 214 9.50 -64.67 -34.75
N ILE A 215 8.49 -64.78 -33.89
CA ILE A 215 8.28 -65.92 -32.97
C ILE A 215 6.95 -65.72 -32.23
N VAL A 216 6.03 -66.66 -32.47
CA VAL A 216 4.89 -67.06 -31.62
C VAL A 216 5.29 -68.45 -31.05
N PRO A 217 4.57 -69.16 -30.15
CA PRO A 217 3.23 -68.89 -29.60
C PRO A 217 3.01 -69.25 -28.10
N GLU A 218 1.83 -68.86 -27.58
CA GLU A 218 0.85 -69.68 -26.83
C GLU A 218 1.17 -70.31 -25.45
N THR A 219 0.06 -70.53 -24.72
CA THR A 219 -0.17 -71.23 -23.43
C THR A 219 -0.01 -70.36 -22.17
N ALA A 220 -0.77 -70.48 -21.09
CA ALA A 220 -2.05 -71.10 -20.72
C ALA A 220 -2.32 -70.69 -19.25
N LEU A 221 -3.59 -70.75 -18.81
CA LEU A 221 -4.12 -70.60 -17.43
C LEU A 221 -4.36 -69.19 -16.87
#